data_AF-A0A2S0QXX7-F1
#
_entry.id   AF-A0A2S0QXX7-F1
#
_cell.length_a   1.000
_cell.length_b   1.000
_cell.length_c   1.000
_cell.angle_alpha   90.00
_cell.angle_beta   90.00
_cell.angle_gamma   90.00
#
_symmetry.space_group_name_H-M   'P 1'
#
loop_
_entity.id
_entity.type
_entity.pdbx_description
1 polymer ?
#
loop_
_entity_poly.entity_id
_entity_poly.type
_entity_poly.pdbx_seq_one_letter_code
_entity_poly.pdbx_strand_id
1 'polypeptide(L)'
;MCAWTDSPCSRSAGFTLVELVLVIVILGILAALAVPRMVDLSADAGYAATRNQAAQLVARDTLNVSACAVGHSACVDITTSGELACRQALTTFMPELDLSVYEVRNIASNIPQAQWESYLQPGEALFWVTRYLRTPPPQSWLAAGWNVRQPCILRRR
;
A
#
# COMPACT_ATOMS: atom_id res chain seq x y z
N MET A 1 -65.39 -26.34 3.28
CA MET A 1 -66.27 -25.36 2.63
C MET A 1 -65.62 -23.99 2.78
N CYS A 2 -65.03 -23.44 1.71
CA CYS A 2 -64.59 -22.04 1.65
C CYS A 2 -65.82 -21.21 1.28
N ALA A 3 -66.22 -20.31 2.16
CA ALA A 3 -67.39 -19.44 1.97
C ALA A 3 -66.97 -18.11 1.33
N TRP A 4 -67.90 -17.56 0.54
CA TRP A 4 -67.84 -16.31 -0.21
C TRP A 4 -67.22 -15.13 0.55
N THR A 5 -66.03 -14.69 0.13
CA THR A 5 -65.59 -13.31 -0.14
C THR A 5 -64.27 -13.42 -0.91
N ASP A 6 -64.14 -12.71 -2.03
CA ASP A 6 -63.05 -12.83 -3.01
C ASP A 6 -61.64 -12.59 -2.43
N SER A 7 -61.00 -13.65 -1.94
CA SER A 7 -59.56 -13.67 -1.65
C SER A 7 -59.01 -15.01 -2.10
N PRO A 8 -58.04 -15.06 -3.04
CA PRO A 8 -57.45 -16.34 -3.44
C PRO A 8 -56.78 -16.97 -2.22
N CYS A 9 -57.24 -18.15 -1.79
CA CYS A 9 -56.54 -18.96 -0.80
C CYS A 9 -55.12 -19.23 -1.33
N SER A 10 -54.12 -18.56 -0.75
CA SER A 10 -52.73 -18.76 -1.13
C SER A 10 -52.33 -20.19 -0.77
N ARG A 11 -52.24 -21.07 -1.77
CA ARG A 11 -51.51 -22.33 -1.61
C ARG A 11 -50.06 -21.94 -1.29
N SER A 12 -49.63 -22.16 -0.05
CA SER A 12 -48.21 -22.12 0.28
C SER A 12 -47.51 -23.19 -0.54
N ALA A 13 -46.92 -22.80 -1.67
CA ALA A 13 -46.01 -23.65 -2.42
C ALA A 13 -44.80 -23.90 -1.53
N GLY A 14 -44.72 -25.09 -0.92
CA GLY A 14 -43.54 -25.51 -0.19
C GLY A 14 -42.35 -25.63 -1.14
N PHE A 15 -41.18 -25.20 -0.69
CA PHE A 15 -39.92 -25.36 -1.42
C PHE A 15 -39.64 -26.85 -1.63
N THR A 16 -39.32 -27.26 -2.85
CA THR A 16 -39.05 -28.68 -3.13
C THR A 16 -37.63 -29.05 -2.71
N LEU A 17 -37.40 -30.30 -2.27
CA LEU A 17 -36.05 -30.77 -1.93
C LEU A 17 -35.09 -30.65 -3.12
N VAL A 18 -35.60 -30.91 -4.33
CA VAL A 18 -34.83 -30.78 -5.57
C VAL A 18 -34.39 -29.34 -5.82
N GLU A 19 -35.24 -28.36 -5.52
CA GLU A 19 -34.93 -26.95 -5.66
C GLU A 19 -33.81 -26.52 -4.72
N LEU A 20 -33.80 -27.02 -3.48
CA LEU A 20 -32.68 -26.78 -2.56
C LEU A 20 -31.37 -27.37 -3.07
N VAL A 21 -31.41 -28.62 -3.53
CA VAL A 21 -30.24 -29.32 -4.04
C VAL A 21 -29.67 -28.64 -5.28
N LEU A 22 -30.52 -28.21 -6.21
CA LEU A 22 -30.07 -27.52 -7.41
C LEU A 22 -29.40 -26.18 -7.08
N VAL A 23 -29.95 -25.41 -6.13
CA VAL A 23 -29.38 -24.12 -5.72
C VAL A 23 -27.98 -24.28 -5.13
N ILE A 24 -27.77 -25.24 -4.22
CA ILE A 24 -26.45 -25.44 -3.62
C ILE A 24 -25.42 -25.96 -4.64
N VAL A 25 -25.86 -26.74 -5.65
CA VAL A 25 -25.00 -27.18 -6.75
C VAL A 25 -24.57 -26.00 -7.62
N ILE A 26 -25.50 -25.13 -8.00
CA ILE A 26 -25.19 -23.92 -8.78
C ILE A 26 -24.26 -23.00 -7.98
N LEU A 27 -24.55 -22.75 -6.70
CA LEU A 27 -23.69 -21.95 -5.82
C LEU A 27 -22.30 -22.57 -5.67
N GLY A 28 -22.19 -23.90 -5.62
CA GLY A 28 -20.91 -24.61 -5.58
C GLY A 28 -20.06 -24.39 -6.83
N ILE A 29 -20.68 -24.48 -8.02
CA ILE A 29 -19.98 -24.24 -9.30
C ILE A 29 -19.54 -22.76 -9.42
N LEU A 30 -20.44 -21.83 -9.09
CA LEU A 30 -20.12 -20.40 -9.13
C LEU A 30 -18.98 -20.04 -8.16
N ALA A 31 -19.00 -20.60 -6.95
CA ALA A 31 -17.93 -20.39 -5.97
C ALA A 31 -16.59 -20.94 -6.46
N ALA A 32 -16.56 -22.14 -7.05
CA ALA A 32 -15.34 -22.75 -7.58
C ALA A 32 -14.65 -21.90 -8.65
N LEU A 33 -15.42 -21.18 -9.47
CA LEU A 33 -14.89 -20.28 -10.51
C LEU A 33 -14.55 -18.88 -9.99
N ALA A 34 -15.31 -18.35 -9.02
CA ALA A 34 -15.15 -16.99 -8.52
C ALA A 34 -13.98 -16.84 -7.54
N VAL A 35 -13.73 -17.83 -6.68
CA VAL A 35 -12.69 -17.79 -5.64
C VAL A 35 -11.28 -17.52 -6.18
N PRO A 36 -10.75 -18.23 -7.20
CA PRO A 36 -9.37 -18.02 -7.64
C PRO A 36 -9.14 -16.57 -8.12
N ARG A 37 -10.09 -16.03 -8.90
CA ARG A 37 -10.01 -14.66 -9.40
C ARG A 37 -10.10 -13.62 -8.28
N MET A 38 -10.87 -13.88 -7.23
CA MET A 38 -10.99 -12.97 -6.09
C MET A 38 -9.67 -12.89 -5.29
N VAL A 39 -8.93 -14.00 -5.18
CA VAL A 39 -7.61 -14.03 -4.52
C VAL A 39 -6.60 -13.19 -5.31
N ASP A 40 -6.55 -13.34 -6.63
CA ASP A 40 -5.65 -12.56 -7.49
C ASP A 40 -5.93 -11.05 -7.40
N LEU A 41 -7.21 -10.66 -7.49
CA LEU A 41 -7.62 -9.25 -7.34
C LEU A 41 -7.26 -8.67 -5.97
N SER A 42 -7.34 -9.48 -4.92
CA SER A 42 -6.97 -9.06 -3.56
C SER A 42 -5.46 -8.81 -3.45
N ALA A 43 -4.64 -9.65 -4.09
CA ALA A 43 -3.20 -9.46 -4.15
C ALA A 43 -2.82 -8.20 -4.93
N ASP A 44 -3.41 -8.01 -6.11
CA ASP A 44 -3.20 -6.82 -6.95
C ASP A 44 -3.64 -5.53 -6.24
N ALA A 45 -4.77 -5.56 -5.54
CA ALA A 45 -5.23 -4.45 -4.71
C ALA A 45 -4.23 -4.12 -3.59
N GLY A 46 -3.64 -5.14 -2.97
CA GLY A 46 -2.56 -4.98 -2.00
C GLY A 46 -1.33 -4.30 -2.58
N TYR A 47 -0.88 -4.73 -3.75
CA TYR A 47 0.27 -4.13 -4.44
C TYR A 47 0.01 -2.69 -4.88
N ALA A 48 -1.20 -2.41 -5.39
CA ALA A 48 -1.62 -1.06 -5.73
C ALA A 48 -1.65 -0.14 -4.50
N ALA A 49 -2.14 -0.63 -3.35
CA ALA A 49 -2.15 0.13 -2.10
C ALA A 49 -0.73 0.49 -1.62
N THR A 50 0.20 -0.46 -1.63
CA THR A 50 1.61 -0.23 -1.27
C THR A 50 2.24 0.80 -2.22
N ARG A 51 2.00 0.69 -3.53
CA ARG A 51 2.49 1.66 -4.53
C ARG A 51 1.92 3.06 -4.30
N ASN A 52 0.64 3.17 -3.97
CA ASN A 52 -0.01 4.44 -3.68
C ASN A 52 0.60 5.12 -2.45
N GLN A 53 0.88 4.38 -1.38
CA GLN A 53 1.53 4.92 -0.18
C GLN A 53 2.97 5.36 -0.46
N ALA A 54 3.74 4.57 -1.21
CA ALA A 54 5.07 4.95 -1.65
C ALA A 54 5.05 6.26 -2.47
N ALA A 55 4.09 6.42 -3.38
CA ALA A 55 3.91 7.66 -4.14
C ALA A 55 3.52 8.85 -3.24
N GLN A 56 2.67 8.64 -2.23
CA GLN A 56 2.33 9.68 -1.25
C GLN A 56 3.56 10.11 -0.43
N LEU A 57 4.43 9.16 -0.05
CA LEU A 57 5.68 9.48 0.63
C LEU A 57 6.60 10.35 -0.24
N VAL A 58 6.74 10.05 -1.52
CA VAL A 58 7.50 10.88 -2.47
C VAL A 58 6.90 12.28 -2.60
N ALA A 59 5.57 12.38 -2.70
CA ALA A 59 4.89 13.66 -2.78
C ALA A 59 5.11 14.49 -1.51
N ARG A 60 5.00 13.88 -0.33
CA ARG A 60 5.23 14.55 0.96
C ARG A 60 6.69 14.93 1.17
N ASP A 61 7.64 14.11 0.72
CA ASP A 61 9.07 14.48 0.68
C ASP A 61 9.30 15.71 -0.19
N THR A 62 8.70 15.76 -1.39
CA THR A 62 8.83 16.90 -2.30
C THR A 62 8.28 18.18 -1.67
N LEU A 63 7.13 18.09 -0.97
CA LEU A 63 6.59 19.21 -0.19
C LEU A 63 7.54 19.62 0.93
N ASN A 64 8.12 18.66 1.65
CA ASN A 64 9.10 18.94 2.71
C ASN A 64 10.34 19.65 2.18
N VAL A 65 10.90 19.20 1.04
CA VAL A 65 12.02 19.85 0.35
C VAL A 65 11.67 21.31 0.05
N SER A 66 10.48 21.57 -0.50
CA SER A 66 10.04 22.93 -0.82
C SER A 66 9.86 23.80 0.44
N ALA A 67 9.29 23.23 1.51
CA ALA A 67 9.12 23.91 2.79
C ALA A 67 10.48 24.28 3.40
N CYS A 68 11.46 23.38 3.33
CA CYS A 68 12.82 23.64 3.79
C CYS A 68 13.54 24.68 2.95
N ALA A 69 13.38 24.67 1.62
CA ALA A 69 14.00 25.63 0.72
C ALA A 69 13.57 27.08 1.01
N VAL A 70 12.35 27.29 1.49
CA VAL A 70 11.83 28.62 1.86
C VAL A 70 11.93 28.93 3.36
N GLY A 71 12.55 28.05 4.15
CA GLY A 71 12.70 28.24 5.60
C GLY A 71 11.40 28.13 6.39
N HIS A 72 10.38 27.45 5.87
CA HIS A 72 9.10 27.27 6.54
C HIS A 72 9.22 26.42 7.82
N SER A 73 8.40 26.70 8.84
CA SER A 73 8.44 25.98 10.12
C SER A 73 8.08 24.49 10.01
N ALA A 74 7.27 24.14 9.01
CA ALA A 74 6.92 22.74 8.68
C ALA A 74 8.09 21.93 8.08
N CYS A 75 9.25 22.56 7.83
CA CYS A 75 10.43 21.85 7.36
C CYS A 75 10.91 20.83 8.40
N VAL A 76 10.99 19.57 7.97
CA VAL A 76 11.58 18.46 8.71
C VAL A 76 12.94 18.13 8.11
N ASP A 77 13.98 18.12 8.94
CA ASP A 77 15.30 17.64 8.51
C ASP A 77 15.48 16.18 8.91
N ILE A 78 15.84 15.33 7.95
CA ILE A 78 16.11 13.91 8.17
C ILE A 78 17.62 13.74 8.13
N THR A 79 18.24 13.81 9.31
CA THR A 79 19.70 13.80 9.49
C THR A 79 20.29 12.38 9.62
N THR A 80 19.42 11.37 9.72
CA THR A 80 19.80 9.95 9.82
C THR A 80 20.09 9.33 8.45
N SER A 81 20.56 8.09 8.39
CA SER A 81 20.86 7.37 7.14
C SER A 81 20.37 5.92 7.19
N GLY A 82 20.45 5.22 6.05
CA GLY A 82 20.10 3.81 5.97
C GLY A 82 18.61 3.57 6.21
N GLU A 83 18.30 2.46 6.89
CA GLU A 83 16.94 2.09 7.27
C GLU A 83 16.30 3.11 8.22
N LEU A 84 17.10 3.74 9.08
CA LEU A 84 16.60 4.72 10.06
C LEU A 84 15.98 5.94 9.36
N ALA A 85 16.60 6.43 8.28
CA ALA A 85 16.04 7.51 7.48
C ALA A 85 14.70 7.13 6.84
N CYS A 86 14.58 5.90 6.32
CA CYS A 86 13.34 5.40 5.74
C CYS A 86 12.22 5.29 6.78
N ARG A 87 12.54 4.78 7.97
CA ARG A 87 11.57 4.67 9.09
C ARG A 87 11.14 6.04 9.60
N GLN A 88 12.10 6.96 9.76
CA GLN A 88 11.81 8.33 10.20
C GLN A 88 10.93 9.06 9.18
N ALA A 89 11.19 8.90 7.88
CA ALA A 89 10.36 9.47 6.83
C ALA A 89 8.92 8.96 6.93
N LEU A 90 8.73 7.65 7.17
CA LEU A 90 7.41 7.05 7.28
C LEU A 90 6.61 7.61 8.48
N THR A 91 7.22 7.67 9.66
CA THR A 91 6.55 8.18 10.86
C THR A 91 6.29 9.68 10.79
N THR A 92 7.17 10.43 10.14
CA THR A 92 7.04 11.89 10.02
C THR A 92 6.05 12.27 8.92
N PHE A 93 6.19 11.65 7.74
CA PHE A 93 5.39 11.96 6.58
C PHE A 93 4.16 11.09 6.45
N MET A 94 3.88 10.11 7.29
CA MET A 94 2.59 9.41 7.27
C MET A 94 2.28 8.88 8.69
N PRO A 95 2.01 9.77 9.66
CA PRO A 95 1.81 9.35 11.05
C PRO A 95 0.57 8.46 11.25
N GLU A 96 -0.39 8.51 10.33
CA GLU A 96 -1.61 7.70 10.35
C GLU A 96 -1.43 6.31 9.72
N LEU A 97 -0.27 6.03 9.12
CA LEU A 97 -0.04 4.75 8.48
C LEU A 97 0.17 3.65 9.53
N ASP A 98 -0.56 2.55 9.40
CA ASP A 98 -0.41 1.38 10.27
C ASP A 98 0.91 0.64 9.99
N LEU A 99 1.91 0.88 10.84
CA LEU A 99 3.23 0.27 10.78
C LEU A 99 3.25 -1.22 11.18
N SER A 100 2.12 -1.79 11.62
CA SER A 100 2.01 -3.23 11.79
C SER A 100 1.87 -3.95 10.44
N VAL A 101 1.20 -3.30 9.49
CA VAL A 101 0.93 -3.82 8.14
C VAL A 101 2.05 -3.51 7.16
N TYR A 102 2.80 -2.43 7.37
CA TYR A 102 3.89 -2.04 6.47
C TYR A 102 5.25 -2.18 7.12
N GLU A 103 6.23 -2.57 6.31
CA GLU A 103 7.64 -2.55 6.66
C GLU A 103 8.45 -1.78 5.64
N VAL A 104 9.58 -1.26 6.10
CA VAL A 104 10.50 -0.50 5.27
C VAL A 104 11.85 -1.19 5.28
N ARG A 105 12.51 -1.15 4.13
CA ARG A 105 13.91 -1.53 3.99
C ARG A 105 14.62 -0.43 3.23
N ASN A 106 15.89 -0.16 3.51
CA ASN A 106 16.67 0.76 2.70
C ASN A 106 17.43 0.05 1.59
N ILE A 107 17.70 0.79 0.53
CA ILE A 107 18.78 0.51 -0.41
C ILE A 107 19.93 1.49 -0.08
N ALA A 108 21.16 1.18 -0.46
CA ALA A 108 22.27 2.13 -0.30
C ALA A 108 22.07 3.34 -1.22
N SER A 109 22.26 4.57 -0.71
CA SER A 109 22.00 5.78 -1.52
C SER A 109 23.11 6.12 -2.51
N ASN A 110 24.23 5.39 -2.48
CA ASN A 110 25.27 5.47 -3.50
C ASN A 110 24.95 4.62 -4.75
N ILE A 111 23.82 3.92 -4.77
CA ILE A 111 23.34 3.21 -5.97
C ILE A 111 22.65 4.22 -6.91
N PRO A 112 22.99 4.24 -8.21
CA PRO A 112 22.32 5.08 -9.21
C PRO A 112 20.80 4.89 -9.23
N GLN A 113 20.05 5.99 -9.40
CA GLN A 113 18.58 5.97 -9.40
C GLN A 113 17.98 5.04 -10.46
N ALA A 114 18.64 4.91 -11.62
CA ALA A 114 18.24 3.99 -12.68
C ALA A 114 18.29 2.50 -12.29
N GLN A 115 19.03 2.16 -11.23
CA GLN A 115 19.15 0.79 -10.73
C GLN A 115 18.21 0.49 -9.56
N TRP A 116 17.54 1.48 -8.96
CA TRP A 116 16.71 1.24 -7.77
C TRP A 116 15.58 0.24 -8.03
N GLU A 117 14.98 0.29 -9.22
CA GLU A 117 13.90 -0.61 -9.62
C GLU A 117 14.35 -2.07 -9.70
N SER A 118 15.64 -2.36 -9.98
CA SER A 118 16.13 -3.74 -10.01
C SER A 118 16.23 -4.39 -8.63
N TYR A 119 16.13 -3.61 -7.54
CA TYR A 119 16.13 -4.13 -6.18
C TYR A 119 14.72 -4.43 -5.66
N LEU A 120 13.67 -4.13 -6.43
CA LEU A 120 12.29 -4.36 -6.04
C LEU A 120 11.91 -5.83 -6.21
N GLN A 121 11.34 -6.40 -5.16
CA GLN A 121 10.67 -7.71 -5.21
C GLN A 121 9.18 -7.55 -5.58
N PRO A 122 8.50 -8.62 -6.02
CA PRO A 122 7.06 -8.57 -6.26
C PRO A 122 6.29 -8.09 -5.01
N GLY A 123 5.43 -7.08 -5.19
CA GLY A 123 4.64 -6.48 -4.11
C GLY A 123 5.34 -5.40 -3.29
N GLU A 124 6.61 -5.12 -3.58
CA GLU A 124 7.33 -3.97 -3.02
C GLU A 124 7.10 -2.70 -3.85
N ALA A 125 7.20 -1.55 -3.21
CA ALA A 125 7.15 -0.24 -3.88
C ALA A 125 8.32 0.64 -3.45
N LEU A 126 8.93 1.32 -4.42
CA LEU A 126 10.03 2.24 -4.20
C LEU A 126 9.50 3.64 -3.84
N PHE A 127 10.08 4.22 -2.80
CA PHE A 127 10.00 5.65 -2.53
C PHE A 127 11.40 6.19 -2.21
N TRP A 128 11.53 7.49 -2.08
CA TRP A 128 12.77 8.10 -1.60
C TRP A 128 12.46 9.22 -0.64
N VAL A 129 13.46 9.55 0.16
CA VAL A 129 13.43 10.67 1.07
C VAL A 129 14.67 11.53 0.90
N THR A 130 14.48 12.84 0.85
CA THR A 130 15.57 13.80 0.75
C THR A 130 16.03 14.16 2.16
N ARG A 131 17.30 13.87 2.43
CA ARG A 131 17.95 14.05 3.72
C ARG A 131 18.78 15.32 3.71
N TYR A 132 19.18 15.78 4.89
CA TYR A 132 20.17 16.85 5.03
C TYR A 132 19.75 18.16 4.35
N LEU A 133 18.50 18.60 4.60
CA LEU A 133 17.93 19.76 3.93
C LEU A 133 18.42 21.09 4.50
N ARG A 134 18.72 21.15 5.80
CA ARG A 134 19.32 22.33 6.45
C ARG A 134 20.76 22.08 6.86
N THR A 135 21.07 20.89 7.36
CA THR A 135 22.43 20.52 7.75
C THR A 135 23.08 19.65 6.66
N PRO A 136 24.21 20.06 6.05
CA PRO A 136 24.84 19.26 5.00
C PRO A 136 25.36 17.92 5.55
N PRO A 137 25.40 16.85 4.71
CA PRO A 137 25.97 15.57 5.13
C PRO A 137 27.49 15.68 5.34
N PRO A 138 28.11 14.71 6.04
CA PRO A 138 29.56 14.61 6.14
C PRO A 138 30.24 14.53 4.76
N GLN A 139 31.30 15.29 4.53
CA GLN A 139 32.00 15.30 3.23
C GLN A 139 32.61 13.95 2.85
N SER A 140 33.00 13.13 3.83
CA SER A 140 33.48 11.77 3.58
C SER A 140 32.44 10.89 2.89
N TRP A 141 31.15 11.11 3.15
CA TRP A 141 30.07 10.34 2.54
C TRP A 141 29.84 10.77 1.10
N LEU A 142 29.88 12.07 0.82
CA LEU A 142 29.81 12.62 -0.53
C LEU A 142 30.99 12.13 -1.39
N ALA A 143 32.21 12.13 -0.83
CA ALA A 143 33.40 11.58 -1.48
C ALA A 143 33.28 10.06 -1.76
N ALA A 144 32.56 9.32 -0.90
CA ALA A 144 32.26 7.91 -1.09
C ALA A 144 31.03 7.65 -1.99
N GLY A 145 30.47 8.69 -2.62
CA GLY A 145 29.37 8.59 -3.59
C GLY A 145 27.97 8.48 -3.00
N TRP A 146 27.79 8.74 -1.70
CA TRP A 146 26.46 8.72 -1.07
C TRP A 146 25.64 9.95 -1.43
N ASN A 147 24.39 9.74 -1.81
CA ASN A 147 23.46 10.82 -2.16
C ASN A 147 22.59 11.25 -0.98
N VAL A 148 22.14 12.51 -1.01
CA VAL A 148 21.17 13.08 -0.07
C VAL A 148 19.78 12.47 -0.23
N ARG A 149 19.44 12.00 -1.43
CA ARG A 149 18.22 11.24 -1.69
C ARG A 149 18.43 9.78 -1.30
N GLN A 150 17.79 9.36 -0.20
CA GLN A 150 17.82 8.00 0.30
C GLN A 150 16.72 7.17 -0.37
N PRO A 151 17.07 6.11 -1.11
CA PRO A 151 16.08 5.17 -1.62
C PRO A 151 15.58 4.24 -0.51
N CYS A 152 14.27 4.07 -0.47
CA CYS A 152 13.55 3.26 0.50
C CYS A 152 12.55 2.36 -0.21
N ILE A 153 12.46 1.12 0.24
CA ILE A 153 11.47 0.16 -0.23
C ILE A 153 10.40 0.05 0.85
N LEU A 154 9.14 0.20 0.43
CA LEU A 154 7.96 -0.09 1.22
C LEU A 154 7.41 -1.46 0.81
N ARG A 155 7.11 -2.30 1.80
CA ARG A 155 6.49 -3.60 1.60
C ARG A 155 5.32 -3.76 2.56
N ARG A 156 4.26 -4.41 2.09
CA ARG A 156 3.18 -4.88 2.96
C ARG A 156 3.57 -6.23 3.56
N ARG A 157 3.48 -6.36 4.88
CA ARG A 157 3.68 -7.61 5.62
C ARG A 157 2.54 -8.59 5.37
#